data_AF-A0A1E5KWA0-F1
#
_entry.id   AF-A0A1E5KWA0-F1
#
_cell.length_a   1.000
_cell.length_b   1.000
_cell.length_c   1.000
_cell.angle_alpha   90.00
_cell.angle_beta   90.00
_cell.angle_gamma   90.00
#
_symmetry.space_group_name_H-M   'P 1'
#
loop_
_entity.id
_entity.type
_entity.pdbx_description
1 polymer ?
#
loop_
_entity_poly.entity_id
_entity_poly.type
_entity_poly.pdbx_seq_one_letter_code
_entity_poly.pdbx_strand_id
1 'polypeptide(L)'
;MNNREHQKKFADQSNIRNSEFDRINTNATRYSNPLMRGKNPLPPDTERREKVYLKEQLLKIVSAGMGVLFFIFIVPLARFFVSEAFYSGIIFLFGALMVTVLVAVGSYYLGKKLFN
;
A
#
# COMPACT_ATOMS: atom_id res chain seq x y z
N MET A 1 -16.41 19.74 24.47
CA MET A 1 -15.36 19.77 23.43
C MET A 1 -15.93 20.45 22.21
N ASN A 2 -15.25 21.48 21.71
CA ASN A 2 -15.77 22.32 20.62
C ASN A 2 -15.51 21.61 19.27
N ASN A 3 -16.47 21.62 18.34
CA ASN A 3 -16.35 20.93 17.04
C ASN A 3 -15.10 21.35 16.24
N ARG A 4 -14.59 22.56 16.47
CA ARG A 4 -13.32 23.06 15.92
C ARG A 4 -12.08 22.29 16.40
N GLU A 5 -12.06 21.84 17.65
CA GLU A 5 -10.93 21.08 18.20
C GLU A 5 -10.88 19.67 17.65
N HIS A 6 -12.05 19.05 17.41
CA HIS A 6 -12.12 17.76 16.72
C HIS A 6 -11.63 17.89 15.29
N GLN A 7 -12.07 18.89 14.53
CA GLN A 7 -11.61 19.11 13.15
C GLN A 7 -10.11 19.37 13.06
N LYS A 8 -9.54 20.13 14.02
CA LYS A 8 -8.09 20.37 14.09
C LYS A 8 -7.31 19.09 14.38
N LYS A 9 -7.78 18.27 15.33
CA LYS A 9 -7.17 16.96 15.62
C LYS A 9 -7.28 15.98 14.45
N PHE A 10 -8.39 15.98 13.71
CA PHE A 10 -8.52 15.17 12.50
C PHE A 10 -7.58 15.65 11.38
N ALA A 11 -7.39 16.96 11.21
CA ALA A 11 -6.43 17.51 10.27
C ALA A 11 -4.98 17.11 10.65
N ASP A 12 -4.62 17.28 11.92
CA ASP A 12 -3.29 16.95 12.46
C ASP A 12 -2.99 15.43 12.41
N GLN A 13 -4.00 14.57 12.50
CA GLN A 13 -3.86 13.11 12.38
C GLN A 13 -3.99 12.59 10.94
N SER A 14 -4.42 13.43 9.99
CA SER A 14 -4.61 13.01 8.60
C SER A 14 -3.33 13.20 7.78
N ASN A 15 -2.96 12.22 6.97
CA ASN A 15 -1.93 12.37 5.92
C ASN A 15 -2.41 13.22 4.72
N ILE A 16 -3.48 14.01 4.91
CA ILE A 16 -4.14 14.77 3.88
C ILE A 16 -3.61 16.21 3.98
N ARG A 17 -3.07 16.74 2.87
CA ARG A 17 -2.57 18.13 2.83
C ARG A 17 -3.73 19.10 3.09
N ASN A 18 -3.43 20.25 3.71
CA ASN A 18 -4.41 21.31 3.99
C ASN A 18 -5.25 21.67 2.75
N SER A 19 -4.65 21.71 1.56
CA SER A 19 -5.38 21.98 0.31
C SER A 19 -6.41 20.93 -0.08
N GLU A 20 -6.17 19.66 0.27
CA GLU A 20 -7.09 18.55 -0.01
C GLU A 20 -8.17 18.44 1.08
N PHE A 21 -7.82 18.75 2.33
CA PHE A 21 -8.78 18.92 3.42
C PHE A 21 -9.76 20.07 3.15
N ASP A 22 -9.24 21.25 2.77
CA ASP A 22 -10.03 22.41 2.39
C ASP A 22 -10.94 22.10 1.20
N ARG A 23 -10.46 21.30 0.25
CA ARG A 23 -11.26 20.86 -0.90
C ARG A 23 -12.42 19.95 -0.50
N ILE A 24 -12.16 18.95 0.35
CA ILE A 24 -13.19 18.03 0.86
C ILE A 24 -14.21 18.80 1.69
N ASN A 25 -13.75 19.70 2.57
CA ASN A 25 -14.61 20.50 3.42
C ASN A 25 -15.47 21.48 2.59
N THR A 26 -14.89 22.12 1.58
CA THR A 26 -15.60 23.02 0.65
C THR A 26 -16.65 22.26 -0.16
N ASN A 27 -16.34 21.07 -0.66
CA ASN A 27 -17.29 20.24 -1.41
C ASN A 27 -18.39 19.65 -0.50
N ALA A 28 -18.08 19.31 0.76
CA ALA A 28 -19.04 18.78 1.73
C ALA A 28 -20.00 19.85 2.28
N THR A 29 -19.50 21.07 2.54
CA THR A 29 -20.31 22.18 3.06
C THR A 29 -21.10 22.92 1.97
N ARG A 30 -20.94 22.52 0.69
CA ARG A 30 -21.63 23.12 -0.45
C ARG A 30 -23.16 23.04 -0.36
N TYR A 31 -23.70 21.99 0.26
CA TYR A 31 -25.14 21.81 0.43
C TYR A 31 -25.71 22.55 1.65
N SER A 32 -24.86 22.94 2.59
CA SER A 32 -25.26 23.65 3.81
C SER A 32 -24.95 25.15 3.77
N ASN A 33 -24.04 25.61 2.90
CA ASN A 33 -23.66 27.01 2.77
C ASN A 33 -24.35 27.69 1.56
N PRO A 34 -25.33 28.60 1.80
CA PRO A 34 -26.07 29.27 0.72
C PRO A 34 -25.19 30.16 -0.17
N LEU A 35 -24.02 30.63 0.31
CA LEU A 35 -23.06 31.43 -0.46
C LEU A 35 -22.25 30.61 -1.48
N MET A 36 -22.26 29.27 -1.37
CA MET A 36 -21.57 28.37 -2.30
C MET A 36 -22.53 27.70 -3.30
N ARG A 37 -23.83 28.00 -3.21
CA ARG A 37 -24.86 27.49 -4.11
C ARG A 37 -24.60 28.01 -5.53
N GLY A 38 -24.34 27.10 -6.47
CA GLY A 38 -24.04 27.43 -7.88
C GLY A 38 -22.56 27.49 -8.27
N LYS A 39 -21.61 27.43 -7.31
CA LYS A 39 -20.17 27.30 -7.64
C LYS A 39 -19.83 25.85 -7.98
N ASN A 40 -19.00 25.62 -9.00
CA ASN A 40 -18.57 24.26 -9.38
C ASN A 40 -17.75 23.59 -8.26
N PRO A 41 -17.89 22.27 -8.07
CA PRO A 41 -17.07 21.55 -7.10
C PRO A 41 -15.60 21.67 -7.50
N LEU A 42 -14.72 21.82 -6.51
CA LEU A 42 -13.29 21.80 -6.76
C LEU A 42 -12.92 20.41 -7.29
N PRO A 43 -12.21 20.30 -8.43
CA PRO A 43 -11.91 19.03 -9.07
C PRO A 43 -11.07 18.15 -8.13
N PRO A 44 -11.34 16.83 -8.07
CA PRO A 44 -10.50 15.91 -7.34
C PRO A 44 -9.07 15.95 -7.90
N ASP A 45 -8.07 15.81 -7.04
CA ASP A 45 -6.66 15.70 -7.42
C ASP A 45 -6.41 14.29 -7.98
N THR A 46 -6.88 14.09 -9.21
CA THR A 46 -6.82 12.82 -9.94
C THR A 46 -5.39 12.42 -10.25
N GLU A 47 -4.54 13.37 -10.62
CA GLU A 47 -3.12 13.11 -10.94
C GLU A 47 -2.35 12.55 -9.74
N ARG A 48 -2.59 13.09 -8.53
CA ARG A 48 -1.94 12.58 -7.33
C ARG A 48 -2.46 11.19 -6.96
N ARG A 49 -3.77 10.97 -7.06
CA ARG A 49 -4.39 9.67 -6.77
C ARG A 49 -3.85 8.58 -7.70
N GLU A 50 -3.70 8.91 -8.97
CA GLU A 50 -3.16 8.02 -9.99
C GLU A 50 -1.67 7.71 -9.74
N LYS A 51 -0.85 8.71 -9.40
CA LYS A 51 0.57 8.51 -9.07
C LYS A 51 0.76 7.63 -7.82
N VAL A 52 -0.02 7.84 -6.77
CA VAL A 52 0.02 7.00 -5.55
C VAL A 52 -0.41 5.58 -5.86
N TYR A 53 -1.48 5.42 -6.64
CA TYR A 53 -1.99 4.12 -7.05
C TYR A 53 -0.98 3.35 -7.91
N LEU A 54 -0.37 3.99 -8.91
CA LEU A 54 0.66 3.39 -9.76
C LEU A 54 1.88 2.98 -8.95
N LYS A 55 2.33 3.83 -8.02
CA LYS A 55 3.44 3.52 -7.11
C LYS A 55 3.14 2.29 -6.24
N GLU A 56 1.94 2.21 -5.68
CA GLU A 56 1.52 1.05 -4.89
C GLU A 56 1.43 -0.24 -5.72
N GLN A 57 0.92 -0.16 -6.95
CA GLN A 57 0.88 -1.31 -7.85
C GLN A 57 2.28 -1.78 -8.24
N LEU A 58 3.17 -0.84 -8.58
CA LEU A 58 4.54 -1.16 -8.97
C LEU A 58 5.30 -1.81 -7.81
N LEU A 59 5.09 -1.33 -6.58
CA LEU A 59 5.64 -1.95 -5.38
C LEU A 59 5.16 -3.41 -5.22
N LYS A 60 3.86 -3.68 -5.42
CA LYS A 60 3.30 -5.03 -5.34
C LYS A 60 3.90 -5.96 -6.39
N ILE A 61 4.03 -5.50 -7.63
CA ILE A 61 4.60 -6.28 -8.73
C ILE A 61 6.06 -6.61 -8.44
N VAL A 62 6.85 -5.61 -8.02
CA VAL A 62 8.27 -5.81 -7.68
C VAL A 62 8.42 -6.77 -6.50
N SER A 63 7.63 -6.62 -5.43
CA SER A 63 7.70 -7.54 -4.28
C SER A 63 7.30 -8.97 -4.63
N ALA A 64 6.29 -9.13 -5.49
CA ALA A 64 5.88 -10.46 -5.98
C ALA A 64 6.97 -11.07 -6.87
N GLY A 65 7.55 -10.29 -7.79
CA GLY A 65 8.67 -10.71 -8.61
C GLY A 65 9.87 -11.14 -7.78
N MET A 66 10.17 -10.42 -6.69
CA MET A 66 11.24 -10.78 -5.77
C MET A 66 11.00 -12.13 -5.08
N GLY A 67 9.75 -12.39 -4.66
CA GLY A 67 9.36 -13.68 -4.09
C GLY A 67 9.47 -14.84 -5.09
N VAL A 68 9.07 -14.62 -6.35
CA VAL A 68 9.21 -15.62 -7.43
C VAL A 68 10.68 -15.92 -7.72
N LEU A 69 11.51 -14.89 -7.86
CA LEU A 69 12.95 -15.05 -8.06
C LEU A 69 13.57 -15.83 -6.89
N PHE A 70 13.22 -15.46 -5.65
CA PHE A 70 13.68 -16.18 -4.48
C PHE A 70 13.29 -17.66 -4.52
N PHE A 71 12.05 -18.00 -4.94
CA PHE A 71 11.63 -19.39 -5.11
C PHE A 71 12.50 -20.14 -6.12
N ILE A 72 12.71 -19.54 -7.29
CA ILE A 72 13.48 -20.14 -8.39
C ILE A 72 14.93 -20.40 -7.98
N PHE A 73 15.53 -19.54 -7.14
CA PHE A 73 16.90 -19.74 -6.66
C PHE A 73 16.99 -20.66 -5.44
N ILE A 74 16.07 -20.54 -4.47
CA ILE A 74 16.18 -21.28 -3.21
C ILE A 74 15.88 -22.77 -3.37
N VAL A 75 14.95 -23.13 -4.26
CA VAL A 75 14.57 -24.52 -4.52
C VAL A 75 15.77 -25.35 -5.01
N PRO A 76 16.45 -25.01 -6.12
CA PRO A 76 17.61 -25.78 -6.55
C PRO A 76 18.76 -25.71 -5.55
N LEU A 77 18.93 -24.60 -4.82
CA LEU A 77 19.97 -24.48 -3.81
C LEU A 77 19.71 -25.42 -2.61
N ALA A 78 18.46 -25.58 -2.20
CA ALA A 78 18.09 -26.46 -1.09
C ALA A 78 18.45 -27.94 -1.35
N ARG A 79 18.53 -28.37 -2.62
CA ARG A 79 18.96 -29.72 -2.98
C ARG A 79 20.35 -30.07 -2.42
N PHE A 80 21.21 -29.08 -2.19
CA PHE A 80 22.55 -29.29 -1.62
C PHE A 80 22.58 -29.37 -0.09
N PHE A 81 21.53 -28.92 0.59
CA PHE A 81 21.51 -28.81 2.06
C PHE A 81 20.59 -29.82 2.74
N VAL A 82 19.58 -30.34 2.02
CA VAL A 82 18.57 -31.23 2.59
C VAL A 82 18.62 -32.60 1.92
N SER A 83 18.21 -33.64 2.64
CA SER A 83 18.20 -35.00 2.12
C SER A 83 17.25 -35.13 0.91
N GLU A 84 17.60 -36.00 -0.04
CA GLU A 84 16.85 -36.15 -1.30
C GLU A 84 15.42 -36.66 -1.07
N ALA A 85 15.21 -37.48 -0.03
CA ALA A 85 13.89 -37.95 0.39
C ALA A 85 12.99 -36.82 0.91
N PHE A 86 13.57 -35.81 1.57
CA PHE A 86 12.81 -34.65 2.03
C PHE A 86 12.56 -33.65 0.90
N TYR A 87 13.59 -33.39 0.07
CA TYR A 87 13.53 -32.47 -1.07
C TYR A 87 12.44 -32.84 -2.09
N SER A 88 12.26 -34.14 -2.33
CA SER A 88 11.20 -34.68 -3.20
C SER A 88 9.82 -34.74 -2.53
N GLY A 89 9.74 -34.49 -1.22
CA GLY A 89 8.52 -34.52 -0.45
C GLY A 89 7.63 -33.29 -0.66
N ILE A 90 6.32 -33.50 -0.59
CA ILE A 90 5.32 -32.42 -0.63
C ILE A 90 5.54 -31.39 0.50
N ILE A 91 6.04 -31.84 1.65
CA ILE A 91 6.34 -30.98 2.80
C ILE A 91 7.37 -29.91 2.45
N PHE A 92 8.40 -30.26 1.67
CA PHE A 92 9.41 -29.31 1.21
C PHE A 92 8.79 -28.25 0.29
N LEU A 93 7.91 -28.66 -0.62
CA LEU A 93 7.22 -27.72 -1.52
C LEU A 93 6.40 -26.70 -0.72
N PHE A 94 5.60 -27.15 0.25
CA PHE A 94 4.82 -26.25 1.10
C PHE A 94 5.71 -25.33 1.94
N GLY A 95 6.81 -25.85 2.49
CA GLY A 95 7.78 -25.06 3.24
C GLY A 95 8.44 -23.97 2.37
N ALA A 96 8.92 -24.34 1.18
CA ALA A 96 9.52 -23.42 0.22
C ALA A 96 8.54 -22.32 -0.20
N LEU A 97 7.28 -22.68 -0.43
CA LEU A 97 6.20 -21.76 -0.81
C LEU A 97 5.84 -20.79 0.34
N MET A 98 5.81 -21.28 1.58
CA MET A 98 5.64 -20.43 2.76
C MET A 98 6.76 -19.42 2.91
N VAL A 99 8.02 -19.85 2.79
CA VAL A 99 9.18 -18.96 2.90
C VAL A 99 9.15 -17.88 1.82
N THR A 100 8.79 -18.21 0.58
CA THR A 100 8.72 -17.21 -0.49
C THR A 100 7.60 -16.21 -0.31
N VAL A 101 6.44 -16.63 0.20
CA VAL A 101 5.38 -15.70 0.59
C VAL A 101 5.87 -14.75 1.69
N LEU A 102 6.57 -15.27 2.70
CA LEU A 102 7.14 -14.43 3.77
C LEU A 102 8.16 -13.42 3.23
N VAL A 103 9.02 -13.82 2.29
CA VAL A 103 9.99 -12.91 1.64
C VAL A 103 9.28 -11.86 0.77
N ALA A 104 8.27 -12.25 0.00
CA ALA A 104 7.47 -11.32 -0.80
C ALA A 104 6.76 -10.28 0.08
N VAL A 105 6.13 -10.73 1.17
CA VAL A 105 5.46 -9.84 2.13
C VAL A 105 6.48 -8.95 2.86
N GLY A 106 7.61 -9.51 3.30
CA GLY A 106 8.68 -8.77 3.95
C GLY A 106 9.26 -7.68 3.05
N SER A 107 9.54 -7.99 1.79
CA SER A 107 10.04 -7.02 0.80
C SER A 107 9.01 -5.92 0.50
N TYR A 108 7.72 -6.25 0.44
CA TYR A 108 6.65 -5.27 0.32
C TYR A 108 6.62 -4.28 1.49
N TYR A 109 6.66 -4.77 2.74
CA TYR A 109 6.67 -3.91 3.92
C TYR A 109 7.94 -3.07 4.04
N LEU A 110 9.11 -3.65 3.73
CA LEU A 110 10.38 -2.93 3.66
C LEU A 110 10.33 -1.81 2.62
N GLY A 111 9.87 -2.12 1.42
CA GLY A 111 9.68 -1.14 0.36
C GLY A 111 8.69 -0.04 0.78
N LYS A 112 7.57 -0.42 1.40
CA LYS A 112 6.60 0.55 1.92
C LYS A 112 7.23 1.47 2.98
N LYS A 113 8.11 0.96 3.85
CA LYS A 113 8.81 1.79 4.86
C LYS A 113 9.87 2.70 4.26
N LEU A 114 10.57 2.26 3.21
CA LEU A 114 11.63 3.03 2.56
C LEU A 114 11.10 4.12 1.62
N PHE A 115 9.94 3.88 1.00
CA PHE A 115 9.37 4.76 -0.01
C PHE A 115 8.21 5.62 0.49
N ASN A 116 7.83 5.55 1.77
CA ASN A 116 6.76 6.35 2.38
C ASN A 116 7.35 7.34 3.38
#